data_AF-A0A951V130-F1
#
_entry.id   AF-A0A951V130-F1
#
_cell.length_a   1.000
_cell.length_b   1.000
_cell.length_c   1.000
_cell.angle_alpha   90.00
_cell.angle_beta   90.00
_cell.angle_gamma   90.00
#
_symmetry.space_group_name_H-M   'P 1'
#
loop_
_entity.id
_entity.type
_entity.pdbx_description
1 polymer ?
#
loop_
_entity_poly.entity_id
_entity_poly.type
_entity_poly.pdbx_seq_one_letter_code
_entity_poly.pdbx_strand_id
1 'polypeptide(L)'
;SVKLLYSNFDENFYIPENVYIIGTLNTSDINLNKIEYPIRRRFGFIDIDPVFENIDLRNYMGDYIGVEMADKVVCKMSQVNKLIEDEPSLGKRYRIGQSYFMINEKIDEYQVHSWYRQVIKRDIEPLLRDYIGEKDESYIESIMKILLSD
;
A
#
# COMPACT_ATOMS: atom_id res chain seq x y z
N SER A 1 -23.51 29.49 2.59
CA SER A 1 -22.75 30.14 1.50
C SER A 1 -21.87 31.22 2.11
N VAL A 2 -20.77 31.60 1.46
CA VAL A 2 -19.75 32.55 1.96
C VAL A 2 -19.27 33.47 0.84
N LYS A 3 -18.96 34.73 1.16
CA LYS A 3 -18.36 35.65 0.19
C LYS A 3 -16.87 35.33 0.03
N LEU A 4 -16.42 35.16 -1.21
CA LEU A 4 -15.01 34.90 -1.50
C LEU A 4 -14.22 36.21 -1.51
N LEU A 5 -13.03 36.21 -0.90
CA LEU A 5 -12.18 37.40 -0.75
C LEU A 5 -11.77 38.02 -2.10
N TYR A 6 -11.58 37.18 -3.12
CA TYR A 6 -11.08 37.57 -4.43
C TYR A 6 -12.18 37.62 -5.50
N SER A 7 -13.45 37.45 -5.14
CA SER A 7 -14.55 37.56 -6.10
C SER A 7 -14.85 39.02 -6.38
N ASN A 8 -14.80 39.41 -7.67
CA ASN A 8 -15.32 40.70 -8.14
C ASN A 8 -16.85 40.74 -8.23
N PHE A 9 -17.50 39.60 -7.96
CA PHE A 9 -18.95 39.46 -7.93
C PHE A 9 -19.45 39.47 -6.49
N ASP A 10 -20.56 40.18 -6.24
CA ASP A 10 -21.26 40.24 -4.95
C ASP A 10 -22.09 38.96 -4.66
N GLU A 11 -21.68 37.83 -5.23
CA GLU A 11 -22.35 36.55 -5.07
C GLU A 11 -21.69 35.70 -3.98
N ASN A 12 -22.51 34.96 -3.23
CA ASN A 12 -22.03 34.04 -2.22
C ASN A 12 -21.69 32.68 -2.84
N PHE A 13 -20.51 32.16 -2.56
CA PHE A 13 -20.08 30.82 -2.92
C PHE A 13 -20.62 29.77 -1.95
N TYR A 14 -20.96 28.59 -2.45
CA TYR A 14 -21.28 27.42 -1.63
C TYR A 14 -20.92 26.15 -2.39
N ILE A 15 -20.80 25.05 -1.65
CA ILE A 15 -20.64 23.71 -2.22
C ILE A 15 -22.06 23.11 -2.38
N PRO A 16 -22.51 22.80 -3.61
CA PRO A 16 -23.81 22.18 -3.85
C PRO A 16 -23.94 20.78 -3.24
N GLU A 17 -25.17 20.33 -2.98
CA GLU A 17 -25.45 19.02 -2.36
C GLU A 17 -25.05 17.83 -3.23
N ASN A 18 -24.95 18.02 -4.55
CA ASN A 18 -24.56 17.00 -5.51
C ASN A 18 -23.03 16.89 -5.71
N VAL A 19 -22.22 17.54 -4.86
CA VAL A 19 -20.76 17.46 -4.89
C VAL A 19 -20.27 16.50 -3.81
N TYR A 20 -19.50 15.49 -4.23
CA TYR A 20 -18.82 14.54 -3.35
C TYR A 20 -17.31 14.75 -3.43
N ILE A 21 -16.64 14.77 -2.27
CA ILE A 21 -15.19 14.90 -2.18
C ILE A 21 -14.64 13.57 -1.67
N ILE A 22 -13.88 12.88 -2.51
CA ILE A 22 -13.17 11.64 -2.17
C ILE A 22 -11.68 11.97 -2.15
N GLY A 23 -11.07 11.84 -0.97
CA GLY A 23 -9.63 12.02 -0.79
C GLY A 23 -8.96 10.67 -0.54
N THR A 24 -7.81 10.44 -1.16
CA THR A 24 -6.93 9.31 -0.84
C THR A 24 -5.77 9.80 0.01
N LEU A 25 -5.46 9.08 1.08
CA LEU A 25 -4.35 9.41 1.98
C LEU A 25 -3.38 8.23 2.03
N ASN A 26 -2.09 8.51 1.84
CA ASN A 26 -1.06 7.54 2.19
C ASN A 26 -0.82 7.58 3.71
N THR A 27 -1.17 6.51 4.41
CA THR A 27 -1.04 6.40 5.87
C THR A 27 0.38 6.11 6.36
N SER A 28 1.29 5.72 5.47
CA SER A 28 2.68 5.41 5.81
C SER A 28 3.56 6.67 5.90
N ASP A 29 3.10 7.81 5.35
CA ASP A 29 3.83 9.07 5.40
C ASP A 29 3.67 9.75 6.78
N ILE A 30 4.77 9.78 7.54
CA ILE A 30 4.83 10.33 8.89
C ILE A 30 4.46 11.82 8.91
N ASN A 31 4.70 12.57 7.82
CA ASN A 31 4.37 13.99 7.75
C ASN A 31 2.85 14.24 7.67
N LEU A 32 2.09 13.25 7.23
CA LEU A 32 0.63 13.30 7.14
C LEU A 32 -0.08 12.80 8.41
N ASN A 33 0.66 12.30 9.41
CA ASN A 33 0.12 11.81 10.68
C ASN A 33 -0.63 12.88 11.50
N LYS A 34 -0.60 14.15 11.07
CA LYS A 34 -1.31 15.26 11.71
C LYS A 34 -2.24 15.98 10.72
N ILE A 35 -3.16 15.26 10.08
CA ILE A 35 -4.33 15.95 9.51
C ILE A 35 -5.00 16.73 10.64
N GLU A 36 -5.05 18.04 10.50
CA GLU A 36 -5.58 18.92 11.52
C GLU A 36 -7.06 18.60 11.82
N TYR A 37 -7.44 18.77 13.08
CA TYR A 37 -8.78 18.48 13.57
C TYR A 37 -9.92 19.10 12.73
N PRO A 38 -9.82 20.36 12.22
CA PRO A 38 -10.88 20.95 11.39
C PRO A 38 -11.15 20.19 10.09
N ILE A 39 -10.14 19.55 9.49
CA ILE A 39 -10.30 18.71 8.31
C ILE A 39 -10.86 17.36 8.71
N ARG A 40 -10.30 16.72 9.76
CA ARG A 40 -10.76 15.40 10.22
C ARG A 40 -12.27 15.35 10.50
N ARG A 41 -12.86 16.40 11.07
CA ARG A 41 -14.31 16.43 11.36
C ARG A 41 -15.23 16.64 10.14
N ARG A 42 -14.67 16.84 8.93
CA ARG A 42 -15.42 17.08 7.69
C ARG A 42 -15.46 15.85 6.77
N PHE A 43 -14.66 14.83 7.05
CA PHE A 43 -14.57 13.61 6.25
C PHE A 43 -14.92 12.38 7.09
N GLY A 44 -15.57 11.40 6.45
CA GLY A 44 -15.55 10.02 6.93
C GLY A 44 -14.24 9.37 6.50
N PHE A 45 -13.57 8.67 7.42
CA PHE A 45 -12.33 7.96 7.13
C PHE A 45 -12.61 6.47 6.97
N ILE A 46 -12.16 5.90 5.86
CA ILE A 46 -12.27 4.48 5.55
C ILE A 46 -10.84 3.97 5.34
N ASP A 47 -10.42 3.04 6.18
CA ASP A 47 -9.12 2.39 6.03
C ASP A 47 -9.22 1.32 4.93
N ILE A 48 -8.27 1.35 3.99
CA ILE A 48 -8.13 0.34 2.94
C ILE A 48 -6.91 -0.50 3.25
N ASP A 49 -7.15 -1.75 3.63
CA ASP A 49 -6.12 -2.71 3.98
C ASP A 49 -5.55 -3.43 2.74
N PRO A 50 -4.27 -3.84 2.73
CA PRO A 50 -3.77 -4.79 1.73
C PRO A 50 -4.56 -6.10 1.79
N VAL A 51 -4.93 -6.65 0.63
CA VAL A 51 -5.89 -7.77 0.52
C VAL A 51 -5.27 -9.03 -0.07
N PHE A 52 -4.09 -9.43 0.41
CA PHE A 52 -3.41 -10.64 -0.10
C PHE A 52 -4.25 -11.92 0.07
N GLU A 53 -5.07 -12.02 1.11
CA GLU A 53 -5.94 -13.19 1.35
C GLU A 53 -7.22 -13.21 0.47
N ASN A 54 -7.38 -12.25 -0.45
CA ASN A 54 -8.54 -12.19 -1.33
C ASN A 54 -8.39 -13.13 -2.55
N ILE A 55 -9.42 -13.96 -2.79
CA ILE A 55 -9.43 -14.95 -3.88
C ILE A 55 -9.41 -14.31 -5.27
N ASP A 56 -10.05 -13.16 -5.46
CA ASP A 56 -10.08 -12.45 -6.75
C ASP A 56 -8.69 -11.87 -7.07
N LEU A 57 -7.98 -11.36 -6.06
CA LEU A 57 -6.59 -10.92 -6.24
C LEU A 57 -5.68 -12.09 -6.62
N ARG A 58 -5.82 -13.23 -5.93
CA ARG A 58 -5.07 -14.45 -6.24
C ARG A 58 -5.33 -14.91 -7.67
N ASN A 59 -6.60 -14.97 -8.09
CA ASN A 59 -6.98 -15.37 -9.43
C ASN A 59 -6.46 -14.40 -10.48
N TYR A 60 -6.60 -13.09 -10.23
CA TYR A 60 -6.05 -12.04 -11.09
C TYR A 60 -4.54 -12.25 -11.29
N MET A 61 -3.76 -12.40 -10.20
CA MET A 61 -2.32 -12.67 -10.32
C MET A 61 -2.06 -13.97 -11.09
N GLY A 62 -2.83 -15.04 -10.82
CA GLY A 62 -2.69 -16.34 -11.48
C GLY A 62 -2.74 -16.26 -13.01
N ASP A 63 -3.55 -15.36 -13.57
CA ASP A 63 -3.65 -15.15 -15.02
C ASP A 63 -2.36 -14.58 -15.65
N TYR A 64 -1.58 -13.81 -14.88
CA TYR A 64 -0.37 -13.12 -15.35
C TYR A 64 0.93 -13.80 -14.93
N ILE A 65 1.00 -14.38 -13.73
CA ILE A 65 2.24 -14.95 -13.15
C ILE A 65 2.12 -16.43 -12.85
N GLY A 66 0.99 -17.07 -13.17
CA GLY A 66 0.73 -18.47 -12.87
C GLY A 66 0.28 -18.69 -11.44
N VAL A 67 -0.52 -19.75 -11.25
CA VAL A 67 -1.21 -20.05 -9.98
C VAL A 67 -0.21 -20.28 -8.84
N GLU A 68 0.87 -21.02 -9.10
CA GLU A 68 1.89 -21.33 -8.10
C GLU A 68 2.59 -20.07 -7.57
N MET A 69 2.97 -19.15 -8.48
CA MET A 69 3.57 -17.89 -8.06
C MET A 69 2.57 -16.99 -7.33
N ALA A 70 1.31 -16.96 -7.78
CA ALA A 70 0.27 -16.20 -7.10
C ALA A 70 0.06 -16.71 -5.65
N ASP A 71 0.01 -18.04 -5.45
CA ASP A 71 -0.04 -18.66 -4.12
C ASP A 71 1.14 -18.27 -3.24
N LYS A 72 2.35 -18.30 -3.83
CA LYS A 72 3.57 -17.90 -3.14
C LYS A 72 3.50 -16.43 -2.71
N VAL A 73 3.11 -15.53 -3.60
CA VAL A 73 2.96 -14.09 -3.29
C VAL A 73 1.98 -13.89 -2.14
N VAL A 74 0.79 -14.49 -2.22
CA VAL A 74 -0.23 -14.38 -1.16
C VAL A 74 0.32 -14.86 0.17
N CYS A 75 0.89 -16.06 0.20
CA CYS A 75 1.41 -16.66 1.43
C CYS A 75 2.53 -15.81 2.07
N LYS A 76 3.56 -15.47 1.29
CA LYS A 76 4.72 -14.74 1.81
C LYS A 76 4.37 -13.31 2.21
N MET A 77 3.57 -12.61 1.40
CA MET A 77 3.20 -11.22 1.72
C MET A 77 2.23 -11.13 2.89
N SER A 78 1.29 -12.07 3.06
CA SER A 78 0.46 -12.12 4.28
C SER A 78 1.31 -12.34 5.53
N GLN A 79 2.27 -13.27 5.47
CA GLN A 79 3.20 -13.52 6.58
C GLN A 79 4.03 -12.27 6.91
N VAL A 80 4.63 -11.62 5.90
CA VAL A 80 5.45 -10.43 6.10
C VAL A 80 4.63 -9.26 6.62
N ASN A 81 3.43 -9.03 6.08
CA ASN A 81 2.55 -7.97 6.58
C ASN A 81 2.15 -8.19 8.03
N LYS A 82 2.00 -9.45 8.46
CA LYS A 82 1.75 -9.76 9.87
C LYS A 82 2.95 -9.41 10.75
N LEU A 83 4.17 -9.75 10.32
CA LEU A 83 5.40 -9.39 11.04
C LEU A 83 5.61 -7.88 11.15
N ILE A 84 5.34 -7.14 10.07
CA ILE A 84 5.41 -5.66 10.05
C ILE A 84 4.37 -5.05 11.00
N GLU A 85 3.16 -5.61 11.03
CA GLU A 85 2.09 -5.13 11.91
C GLU A 85 2.40 -5.38 13.39
N ASP A 86 3.03 -6.52 13.71
CA ASP A 86 3.39 -6.90 15.07
C ASP A 86 4.69 -6.24 15.57
N GLU A 87 5.47 -5.62 14.67
CA GLU A 87 6.71 -4.91 14.99
C GLU A 87 6.43 -3.57 15.71
N PRO A 88 6.88 -3.38 16.97
CA PRO A 88 6.54 -2.21 17.79
C PRO A 88 6.90 -0.86 17.18
N SER A 89 7.94 -0.81 16.34
CA SER A 89 8.40 0.42 15.68
C SER A 89 7.58 0.80 14.44
N LEU A 90 6.82 -0.13 13.86
CA LEU A 90 6.08 0.04 12.61
C LEU A 90 4.57 0.09 12.84
N GLY A 91 3.94 -1.08 13.02
CA GLY A 91 2.49 -1.26 13.13
C GLY A 91 1.76 -1.34 11.78
N LYS A 92 0.42 -1.49 11.86
CA LYS A 92 -0.50 -1.75 10.73
C LYS A 92 -0.31 -0.87 9.48
N ARG A 93 0.06 0.41 9.66
CA ARG A 93 0.19 1.41 8.58
C ARG A 93 1.37 1.17 7.62
N TYR A 94 2.32 0.31 8.00
CA TYR A 94 3.49 -0.02 7.18
C TYR A 94 3.33 -1.32 6.40
N ARG A 95 2.17 -1.98 6.49
CA ARG A 95 1.89 -3.14 5.64
C ARG A 95 2.01 -2.75 4.18
N ILE A 96 2.62 -3.63 3.41
CA ILE A 96 2.92 -3.46 2.00
C ILE A 96 1.67 -3.84 1.19
N GLY A 97 1.31 -3.01 0.21
CA GLY A 97 0.16 -3.24 -0.67
C GLY A 97 0.46 -4.23 -1.80
N GLN A 98 -0.61 -4.77 -2.40
CA GLN A 98 -0.52 -5.70 -3.52
C GLN A 98 -0.12 -5.09 -4.87
N SER A 99 -0.03 -3.76 -4.99
CA SER A 99 0.21 -3.05 -6.25
C SER A 99 1.49 -3.49 -6.97
N TYR A 100 2.53 -3.90 -6.23
CA TYR A 100 3.77 -4.44 -6.78
C TYR A 100 3.59 -5.71 -7.63
N PHE A 101 2.51 -6.45 -7.40
CA PHE A 101 2.21 -7.70 -8.08
C PHE A 101 1.03 -7.58 -9.06
N MET A 102 0.39 -6.41 -9.12
CA MET A 102 -0.72 -6.13 -10.04
C MET A 102 -0.18 -5.65 -11.40
N ILE A 103 0.29 -6.60 -12.20
CA ILE A 103 0.80 -6.34 -13.55
C ILE A 103 -0.30 -6.52 -14.60
N ASN A 104 -0.07 -5.96 -15.79
CA ASN A 104 -0.96 -6.04 -16.94
C ASN A 104 -0.36 -6.82 -18.13
N GLU A 105 0.87 -7.30 -17.99
CA GLU A 105 1.57 -8.13 -18.97
C GLU A 105 1.86 -9.50 -18.38
N LYS A 106 1.58 -10.55 -19.15
CA LYS A 106 1.80 -11.93 -18.70
C LYS A 106 3.30 -12.22 -18.68
N ILE A 107 3.80 -12.73 -17.55
CA ILE A 107 5.18 -13.15 -17.39
C ILE A 107 5.27 -14.62 -17.76
N ASP A 108 6.28 -14.93 -18.56
CA ASP A 108 6.58 -16.30 -18.96
C ASP A 108 7.02 -17.16 -17.76
N GLU A 109 6.66 -18.44 -17.78
CA GLU A 109 6.93 -19.39 -16.69
C GLU A 109 8.43 -19.53 -16.40
N TYR A 110 9.29 -19.43 -17.42
CA TYR A 110 10.74 -19.49 -17.23
C TYR A 110 11.30 -18.21 -16.60
N GLN A 111 10.56 -17.11 -16.65
CA GLN A 111 10.97 -15.79 -16.14
C GLN A 111 10.33 -15.42 -14.81
N VAL A 112 9.21 -16.04 -14.44
CA VAL A 112 8.40 -15.62 -13.29
C VAL A 112 9.17 -15.59 -11.97
N HIS A 113 10.03 -16.58 -11.71
CA HIS A 113 10.85 -16.59 -10.50
C HIS A 113 11.90 -15.48 -10.49
N SER A 114 12.47 -15.14 -11.65
CA SER A 114 13.40 -14.02 -11.79
C SER A 114 12.68 -12.68 -11.59
N TRP A 115 11.50 -12.53 -12.19
CA TRP A 115 10.65 -11.36 -12.03
C TRP A 115 10.27 -11.16 -10.56
N TYR A 116 9.79 -12.20 -9.88
CA TYR A 116 9.44 -12.14 -8.46
C TYR A 116 10.63 -11.68 -7.63
N ARG A 117 11.81 -12.28 -7.82
CA ARG A 117 13.04 -11.86 -7.11
C ARG A 117 13.41 -10.40 -7.39
N GLN A 118 13.18 -9.90 -8.61
CA GLN A 118 13.42 -8.50 -8.94
C GLN A 118 12.43 -7.58 -8.21
N VAL A 119 11.15 -7.90 -8.18
CA VAL A 119 10.15 -7.14 -7.40
C VAL A 119 10.57 -7.07 -5.93
N ILE A 120 10.95 -8.21 -5.34
CA ILE A 120 11.39 -8.26 -3.94
C ILE A 120 12.62 -7.38 -3.70
N LYS A 121 13.69 -7.53 -4.50
CA LYS A 121 14.97 -6.83 -4.26
C LYS A 121 14.99 -5.37 -4.69
N ARG A 122 14.27 -5.03 -5.76
CA ARG A 122 14.29 -3.69 -6.35
C ARG A 122 13.26 -2.78 -5.69
N ASP A 123 12.10 -3.32 -5.33
CA ASP A 123 10.96 -2.52 -4.92
C ASP A 123 10.63 -2.71 -3.43
N ILE A 124 10.58 -3.96 -2.94
CA ILE A 124 10.20 -4.26 -1.54
C ILE A 124 11.34 -4.05 -0.55
N GLU A 125 12.54 -4.52 -0.86
CA GLU A 125 13.70 -4.38 0.04
C GLU A 125 14.03 -2.92 0.33
N PRO A 126 14.12 -2.01 -0.66
CA PRO A 126 14.35 -0.59 -0.37
C PRO A 126 13.22 0.03 0.45
N LEU A 127 11.96 -0.34 0.20
CA LEU A 127 10.82 0.14 0.98
C LEU A 127 10.94 -0.27 2.46
N LEU A 128 11.32 -1.51 2.74
CA LEU A 128 11.56 -1.98 4.10
C LEU A 128 12.69 -1.19 4.77
N ARG A 129 13.78 -0.92 4.03
CA ARG A 129 14.89 -0.07 4.50
C ARG A 129 14.41 1.34 4.84
N ASP A 130 13.52 1.92 4.04
CA ASP A 130 12.95 3.24 4.33
C ASP A 130 12.04 3.23 5.57
N TYR A 131 11.30 2.14 5.80
CA TYR A 131 10.39 2.01 6.94
C TYR A 131 11.13 1.82 8.27
N ILE A 132 12.13 0.94 8.28
CA ILE A 132 12.86 0.53 9.49
C ILE A 132 14.09 1.44 9.74
N GLY A 133 14.61 2.06 8.68
CA GLY A 133 15.89 2.75 8.67
C GLY A 133 17.07 1.77 8.77
N GLU A 134 18.30 2.31 8.79
CA GLU A 134 19.54 1.52 8.90
C GLU A 134 19.73 0.81 10.27
N LYS A 135 18.76 0.92 11.19
CA LYS A 135 18.94 0.53 12.60
C LYS A 135 18.69 -0.95 12.88
N ASP A 136 18.02 -1.67 11.98
CA ASP A 136 17.74 -3.09 12.16
C ASP A 136 17.88 -3.89 10.86
N GLU A 137 19.13 -4.01 10.39
CA GLU A 137 19.49 -4.84 9.24
C GLU A 137 19.07 -6.31 9.46
N SER A 138 19.12 -6.78 10.71
CA SER A 138 18.80 -8.18 11.05
C SER A 138 17.32 -8.50 10.82
N TYR A 139 16.43 -7.56 11.14
CA TYR A 139 15.01 -7.69 10.88
C TYR A 139 14.71 -7.67 9.38
N ILE A 140 15.36 -6.79 8.61
CA ILE A 140 15.25 -6.75 7.14
C ILE A 140 15.71 -8.07 6.53
N GLU A 141 16.88 -8.58 6.92
CA GLU A 141 17.39 -9.87 6.46
C GLU A 141 16.42 -11.02 6.78
N SER A 142 15.77 -11.00 7.95
CA SER A 142 14.78 -12.00 8.33
C SER A 142 13.55 -11.99 7.41
N ILE A 143 13.04 -10.81 7.07
CA ILE A 143 11.93 -10.64 6.12
C ILE A 143 12.35 -11.09 4.73
N MET A 144 13.54 -10.68 4.28
CA MET A 144 14.07 -11.04 2.96
C MET A 144 14.26 -12.55 2.82
N LYS A 145 14.68 -13.23 3.89
CA LYS A 145 14.77 -14.70 3.91
C LYS A 145 13.41 -15.37 3.75
N ILE A 146 12.36 -14.81 4.37
CA ILE A 146 10.98 -15.30 4.17
C ILE A 146 10.57 -15.10 2.71
N LEU A 147 10.69 -13.88 2.18
CA LEU A 147 10.26 -13.54 0.82
C LEU A 147 11.00 -14.33 -0.26
N LEU A 148 12.30 -14.57 -0.09
CA LEU A 148 13.15 -15.24 -1.08
C LEU A 148 13.28 -16.74 -0.89
N SER A 149 12.74 -17.30 0.20
CA SER A 149 12.68 -18.75 0.38
C SER A 149 11.80 -19.40 -0.70
N ASP A 150 12.15 -20.63 -1.05
CA ASP A 150 11.38 -21.42 -2.02
C ASP A 150 9.94 -21.66 -1.55
#